data_AF-A0A6S6UAM0-F1
#
_entry.id   AF-A0A6S6UAM0-F1
#
_cell.length_a   1.000
_cell.length_b   1.000
_cell.length_c   1.000
_cell.angle_alpha   90.00
_cell.angle_beta   90.00
_cell.angle_gamma   90.00
#
_symmetry.space_group_name_H-M   'P 1'
#
loop_
_entity.id
_entity.type
_entity.pdbx_description
1 polymer ?
#
loop_
_entity_poly.entity_id
_entity_poly.type
_entity_poly.pdbx_seq_one_letter_code
_entity_poly.pdbx_strand_id
1 'polypeptide(L)'
;MDKYDLQLEFLIQALPHQTKETCQTAFLSVAKRDLRKALFHLLQPDTELEELLALLRHNSSDIPAQQMEWVDRLMHWYCPNTSYKTIVKQATKGIPVQLDTATLSRLKTFRRPPRKEMFQRWFQLMDNRSDLVRLYFIKCLRSYDRELEPFWAYIDGYARSYNPDIVKAALVLLAQMPTGVQKSIVTIGGHLKNPKMRFHALVAMQNATELSTPLLSNLLNPIITEYRQLVNRQGRMNDLWEEYRLIQVILKNNGVRLSIPDIGLGRF
;
A
#
# COMPACT_ATOMS: atom_id res chain seq x y z
N MET A 1 35.01 -8.89 18.54
CA MET A 1 33.76 -8.18 18.84
C MET A 1 32.62 -9.08 18.42
N ASP A 2 31.66 -9.36 19.29
CA ASP A 2 30.50 -10.19 18.92
C ASP A 2 29.60 -9.40 17.96
N LYS A 3 28.81 -10.10 17.15
CA LYS A 3 27.79 -9.54 16.25
C LYS A 3 26.88 -8.55 16.97
N TYR A 4 26.57 -8.79 18.24
CA TYR A 4 25.71 -7.91 19.04
C TYR A 4 26.41 -6.63 19.50
N ASP A 5 27.71 -6.69 19.78
CA ASP A 5 28.51 -5.51 20.14
C ASP A 5 28.57 -4.53 18.96
N LEU A 6 28.76 -5.06 17.75
CA LEU A 6 28.78 -4.28 16.50
C LEU A 6 27.43 -3.60 16.21
N GLN A 7 26.33 -4.31 16.49
CA GLN A 7 24.98 -3.76 16.30
C GLN A 7 24.66 -2.65 17.32
N LEU A 8 25.16 -2.79 18.54
CA LEU A 8 25.02 -1.78 19.57
C LEU A 8 25.89 -0.55 19.26
N GLU A 9 27.13 -0.75 18.82
CA GLU A 9 28.02 0.33 18.39
C GLU A 9 27.39 1.12 17.22
N PHE A 10 26.80 0.42 16.26
CA PHE A 10 26.02 1.03 15.19
C PHE A 10 24.87 1.91 15.72
N LEU A 11 24.08 1.44 16.70
CA LEU A 11 22.98 2.22 17.27
C LEU A 11 23.46 3.53 17.91
N ILE A 12 24.57 3.46 18.64
CA ILE A 12 25.18 4.61 19.32
C ILE A 12 25.69 5.63 18.30
N GLN A 13 26.32 5.17 17.22
CA GLN A 13 26.81 6.04 16.14
C GLN A 13 25.67 6.64 15.30
N ALA A 14 24.62 5.86 15.05
CA ALA A 14 23.47 6.27 14.23
C ALA A 14 22.55 7.28 14.92
N LEU A 15 22.55 7.35 16.25
CA LEU A 15 21.64 8.19 17.04
C LEU A 15 22.43 9.04 18.05
N PRO A 16 23.26 10.00 17.61
CA PRO A 16 24.16 10.76 18.49
C PRO A 16 23.42 11.64 19.52
N HIS A 17 22.13 11.86 19.33
CA HIS A 17 21.28 12.60 20.27
C HIS A 17 20.67 11.71 21.37
N GLN A 18 20.83 10.39 21.28
CA GLN A 18 20.41 9.45 22.32
C GLN A 18 21.63 9.08 23.17
N THR A 19 21.43 8.89 24.48
CA THR A 19 22.52 8.47 25.35
C THR A 19 22.90 7.01 25.05
N LYS A 20 24.16 6.67 25.28
CA LYS A 20 24.67 5.29 25.14
C LYS A 20 23.84 4.29 25.95
N GLU A 21 23.43 4.69 27.15
CA GLU A 21 22.59 3.90 28.07
C GLU A 21 21.18 3.67 27.52
N THR A 22 20.56 4.68 26.89
CA THR A 22 19.26 4.54 26.22
C THR A 22 19.36 3.57 25.05
N CYS A 23 20.40 3.68 24.22
CA CYS A 23 20.64 2.74 23.13
C CYS A 23 20.86 1.30 23.63
N GLN A 24 21.64 1.14 24.70
CA GLN A 24 21.90 -0.15 25.34
C GLN A 24 20.63 -0.77 25.93
N THR A 25 19.86 0.00 26.68
CA THR A 25 18.60 -0.44 27.29
C THR A 25 17.58 -0.84 26.23
N ALA A 26 17.41 -0.02 25.20
CA ALA A 26 16.54 -0.33 24.07
C ALA A 26 16.97 -1.61 23.34
N PHE A 27 18.28 -1.79 23.09
CA PHE A 27 18.79 -2.94 22.37
C PHE A 27 18.70 -4.24 23.17
N LEU A 28 19.15 -4.23 24.42
CA LEU A 28 19.25 -5.42 25.25
C LEU A 28 17.90 -5.82 25.84
N SER A 29 17.16 -4.86 26.40
CA SER A 29 15.97 -5.13 27.22
C SER A 29 14.69 -5.07 26.38
N VAL A 30 14.50 -4.02 25.58
CA VAL A 30 13.26 -3.82 24.81
C VAL A 30 13.26 -4.65 23.53
N ALA A 31 14.37 -4.62 22.79
CA ALA A 31 14.50 -5.25 21.50
C ALA A 31 15.04 -6.68 21.53
N LYS A 32 15.53 -7.15 22.69
CA LYS A 32 16.12 -8.48 22.89
C LYS A 32 17.21 -8.80 21.85
N ARG A 33 18.15 -7.87 21.67
CA ARG A 33 19.27 -7.92 20.72
C ARG A 33 18.86 -7.93 19.23
N ASP A 34 17.63 -7.49 18.90
CA ASP A 34 17.20 -7.28 17.52
C ASP A 34 17.41 -5.82 17.11
N LEU A 35 18.43 -5.57 16.28
CA LEU A 35 18.81 -4.24 15.81
C LEU A 35 17.62 -3.46 15.20
N ARG A 36 16.73 -4.15 14.49
CA ARG A 36 15.56 -3.52 13.84
C ARG A 36 14.57 -3.00 14.88
N LYS A 37 14.31 -3.80 15.91
CA LYS A 37 13.38 -3.41 16.98
C LYS A 37 13.95 -2.30 17.85
N ALA A 38 15.27 -2.28 18.04
CA ALA A 38 15.94 -1.24 18.81
C ALA A 38 15.93 0.10 18.06
N LEU A 39 16.31 0.10 16.77
CA LEU A 39 16.19 1.28 15.91
C LEU A 39 14.75 1.81 15.88
N PHE A 40 13.77 0.91 15.75
CA PHE A 40 12.36 1.28 15.78
C PHE A 40 12.02 2.04 17.05
N HIS A 41 12.26 1.42 18.21
CA HIS A 41 11.90 1.98 19.50
C HIS A 41 12.53 3.36 19.75
N LEU A 42 13.81 3.53 19.39
CA LEU A 42 14.55 4.77 19.61
C LEU A 42 14.20 5.91 18.64
N LEU A 43 13.52 5.60 17.53
CA LEU A 43 13.11 6.56 16.51
C LEU A 43 11.62 6.95 16.62
N GLN A 44 10.85 6.32 17.51
CA GLN A 44 9.42 6.63 17.68
C GLN A 44 9.21 7.87 18.57
N PRO A 45 8.14 8.66 18.34
CA PRO A 45 7.60 9.56 19.36
C PRO A 45 7.10 8.77 20.59
N ASP A 46 7.16 9.39 21.79
CA ASP A 46 6.65 8.84 23.05
C ASP A 46 5.11 8.75 23.09
N THR A 47 4.52 7.91 22.25
CA THR A 47 3.08 7.64 22.29
C THR A 47 2.86 6.14 22.39
N GLU A 48 2.15 5.71 23.43
CA GLU A 48 1.96 4.30 23.68
C GLU A 48 1.05 3.66 22.62
N LEU A 49 1.41 2.46 22.15
CA LEU A 49 0.62 1.67 21.19
C LEU A 49 -0.84 1.47 21.64
N GLU A 50 -1.09 1.43 22.95
CA GLU A 50 -2.42 1.22 23.51
C GLU A 50 -3.31 2.46 23.38
N GLU A 51 -2.76 3.66 23.59
CA GLU A 51 -3.45 4.94 23.37
C GLU A 51 -3.84 5.09 21.89
N LEU A 52 -2.92 4.71 21.00
CA LEU A 52 -3.14 4.71 19.56
C LEU A 52 -4.28 3.76 19.16
N LEU A 53 -4.29 2.55 19.70
CA LEU A 53 -5.37 1.60 19.43
C LEU A 53 -6.69 2.01 20.07
N ALA A 54 -6.70 2.71 21.20
CA ALA A 54 -7.92 3.18 21.88
C ALA A 54 -8.68 4.21 21.03
N LEU A 55 -7.98 5.08 20.30
CA LEU A 55 -8.59 6.10 19.43
C LEU A 55 -9.41 5.50 18.27
N LEU A 56 -8.95 4.38 17.69
CA LEU A 56 -9.72 3.63 16.68
C LEU A 56 -10.98 2.96 17.27
N ARG A 57 -11.10 2.87 18.60
CA ARG A 57 -12.21 2.23 19.32
C ARG A 57 -13.36 3.19 19.69
N HIS A 58 -13.24 4.50 19.48
CA HIS A 58 -14.33 5.46 19.75
C HIS A 58 -15.30 5.69 18.57
N ASN A 59 -16.55 6.07 18.86
CA ASN A 59 -17.63 6.24 17.88
C ASN A 59 -17.46 7.47 16.99
N SER A 60 -17.86 7.35 15.73
CA SER A 60 -17.56 8.30 14.65
C SER A 60 -18.39 9.59 14.66
N SER A 61 -19.42 9.69 15.50
CA SER A 61 -20.30 10.86 15.57
C SER A 61 -19.61 12.11 16.13
N ASP A 62 -18.52 11.93 16.86
CA ASP A 62 -17.87 13.01 17.63
C ASP A 62 -16.41 13.25 17.21
N ILE A 63 -15.94 12.69 16.09
CA ILE A 63 -14.51 12.73 15.70
C ILE A 63 -14.18 14.09 15.07
N PRO A 64 -13.47 14.99 15.76
CA PRO A 64 -13.07 16.29 15.22
C PRO A 64 -12.00 16.09 14.13
N ALA A 65 -11.85 17.05 13.22
CA ALA A 65 -10.86 17.01 12.14
C ALA A 65 -9.42 16.65 12.61
N GLN A 66 -9.09 17.06 13.84
CA GLN A 66 -7.82 16.77 14.50
C GLN A 66 -7.61 15.27 14.78
N GLN A 67 -8.66 14.51 15.09
CA GLN A 67 -8.56 13.06 15.31
C GLN A 67 -8.43 12.27 14.00
N MET A 68 -9.01 12.75 12.90
CA MET A 68 -8.79 12.16 11.57
C MET A 68 -7.34 12.35 11.10
N GLU A 69 -6.76 13.52 11.38
CA GLU A 69 -5.33 13.77 11.21
C GLU A 69 -4.48 12.82 12.07
N TRP A 70 -4.95 12.43 13.25
CA TRP A 70 -4.24 11.48 14.12
C TRP A 70 -4.36 10.04 13.64
N VAL A 71 -5.50 9.61 13.09
CA VAL A 71 -5.62 8.31 12.41
C VAL A 71 -4.66 8.24 11.22
N ASP A 72 -4.55 9.33 10.45
CA ASP A 72 -3.59 9.44 9.35
C ASP A 72 -2.15 9.34 9.85
N ARG A 73 -1.78 10.11 10.89
CA ARG A 73 -0.45 10.06 11.53
C ARG A 73 -0.14 8.68 12.12
N LEU A 74 -1.10 8.03 12.77
CA LEU A 74 -0.98 6.69 13.36
C LEU A 74 -0.70 5.64 12.29
N MET A 75 -1.44 5.64 11.17
CA MET A 75 -1.16 4.73 10.06
C MET A 75 0.15 5.09 9.33
N HIS A 76 0.56 6.36 9.37
CA HIS A 76 1.86 6.85 8.94
C HIS A 76 2.99 6.57 9.94
N TRP A 77 2.74 5.98 11.11
CA TRP A 77 3.78 5.52 12.04
C TRP A 77 4.11 4.03 11.88
N TYR A 78 3.38 3.26 11.05
CA TYR A 78 3.61 1.81 10.85
C TYR A 78 4.00 1.29 9.41
N CYS A 79 4.22 2.07 8.35
CA CYS A 79 4.75 1.56 7.04
C CYS A 79 6.28 1.73 6.61
N PRO A 80 7.08 0.66 6.40
CA PRO A 80 8.50 0.83 6.07
C PRO A 80 8.74 1.48 4.71
N ASN A 81 9.68 2.44 4.63
CA ASN A 81 10.26 2.91 3.36
C ASN A 81 11.38 1.95 2.92
N THR A 82 11.59 1.76 1.61
CA THR A 82 12.69 0.98 1.01
C THR A 82 14.07 1.35 1.57
N SER A 83 14.26 2.62 1.93
CA SER A 83 15.49 3.15 2.54
C SER A 83 15.87 2.43 3.85
N TYR A 84 14.90 2.04 4.68
CA TYR A 84 15.14 1.33 5.94
C TYR A 84 15.65 -0.10 5.73
N LYS A 85 15.06 -0.84 4.79
CA LYS A 85 15.44 -2.23 4.51
C LYS A 85 16.91 -2.32 4.06
N THR A 86 17.36 -1.33 3.30
CA THR A 86 18.75 -1.22 2.84
C THR A 86 19.72 -0.97 3.99
N ILE A 87 19.38 -0.05 4.91
CA ILE A 87 20.24 0.31 6.05
C ILE A 87 20.38 -0.85 7.03
N VAL A 88 19.29 -1.54 7.35
CA VAL A 88 19.32 -2.76 8.17
C VAL A 88 20.20 -3.83 7.52
N LYS A 89 20.06 -4.03 6.21
CA LYS A 89 20.86 -5.03 5.47
C LYS A 89 22.35 -4.68 5.49
N GLN A 90 22.71 -3.41 5.33
CA GLN A 90 24.10 -2.93 5.42
C GLN A 90 24.68 -3.12 6.83
N ALA A 91 23.92 -2.75 7.86
CA ALA A 91 24.33 -2.93 9.26
C ALA A 91 24.52 -4.42 9.61
N THR A 92 23.65 -5.32 9.14
CA THR A 92 23.82 -6.77 9.34
C THR A 92 25.03 -7.36 8.63
N LYS A 93 25.58 -6.66 7.63
CA LYS A 93 26.78 -7.05 6.89
C LYS A 93 28.08 -6.43 7.43
N GLY A 94 28.00 -5.70 8.56
CA GLY A 94 29.16 -5.07 9.19
C GLY A 94 29.69 -3.86 8.42
N ILE A 95 28.89 -3.26 7.55
CA ILE A 95 29.25 -2.02 6.86
C ILE A 95 28.88 -0.85 7.77
N PRO A 96 29.84 -0.01 8.22
CA PRO A 96 29.53 1.20 8.96
C PRO A 96 28.68 2.12 8.09
N VAL A 97 27.48 2.48 8.54
CA VAL A 97 26.61 3.41 7.82
C VAL A 97 26.62 4.74 8.56
N GLN A 98 27.20 5.76 7.94
CA GLN A 98 26.96 7.14 8.35
C GLN A 98 25.62 7.59 7.77
N LEU A 99 24.67 7.89 8.64
CA LEU A 99 23.36 8.38 8.24
C LEU A 99 23.43 9.90 8.13
N ASP A 100 23.31 10.43 6.91
CA ASP A 100 23.19 11.87 6.72
C ASP A 100 21.89 12.40 7.36
N THR A 101 21.82 13.72 7.57
CA THR A 101 20.69 14.38 8.23
C THR A 101 19.36 14.14 7.51
N ALA A 102 19.40 14.01 6.18
CA ALA A 102 18.23 13.70 5.37
C ALA A 102 17.75 12.25 5.55
N THR A 103 18.68 11.32 5.72
CA THR A 103 18.43 9.90 5.98
C THR A 103 17.93 9.73 7.41
N LEU A 104 18.51 10.44 8.38
CA LEU A 104 17.99 10.54 9.73
C LEU A 104 16.57 11.10 9.76
N SER A 105 16.26 12.16 9.01
CA SER A 105 14.89 12.68 8.88
C SER A 105 13.94 11.63 8.29
N ARG A 106 14.33 10.96 7.21
CA ARG A 106 13.57 9.86 6.58
C ARG A 106 13.40 8.65 7.52
N LEU A 107 14.35 8.42 8.42
CA LEU A 107 14.29 7.41 9.46
C LEU A 107 13.55 7.88 10.72
N LYS A 108 13.38 9.17 11.00
CA LYS A 108 12.43 9.64 12.02
C LYS A 108 10.99 9.44 11.57
N THR A 109 10.77 9.47 10.26
CA THR A 109 9.54 8.97 9.63
C THR A 109 9.54 7.45 9.45
N PHE A 110 10.42 6.72 10.14
CA PHE A 110 10.48 5.28 10.09
C PHE A 110 9.20 4.68 10.63
N ARG A 111 8.79 3.59 9.99
CA ARG A 111 7.55 2.96 10.32
C ARG A 111 7.69 1.43 10.25
N ARG A 112 7.09 0.71 11.21
CA ARG A 112 7.19 -0.75 11.32
C ARG A 112 5.92 -1.43 10.84
N PRO A 113 5.99 -2.37 9.88
CA PRO A 113 4.79 -3.03 9.37
C PRO A 113 3.99 -3.64 10.53
N PRO A 114 2.66 -3.40 10.59
CA PRO A 114 1.80 -3.98 11.59
C PRO A 114 1.92 -5.50 11.55
N ARG A 115 1.84 -6.14 12.71
CA ARG A 115 1.74 -7.59 12.74
C ARG A 115 0.39 -8.03 12.17
N LYS A 116 0.32 -9.28 11.73
CA LYS A 116 -0.92 -9.87 11.20
C LYS A 116 -2.09 -9.68 12.17
N GLU A 117 -1.87 -9.89 13.46
CA GLU A 117 -2.90 -9.76 14.50
C GLU A 117 -3.39 -8.30 14.63
N MET A 118 -2.52 -7.32 14.37
CA MET A 118 -2.89 -5.90 14.40
C MET A 118 -3.77 -5.54 13.21
N PHE A 119 -3.42 -6.00 12.00
CA PHE A 119 -4.28 -5.82 10.83
C PHE A 119 -5.65 -6.47 11.05
N GLN A 120 -5.69 -7.72 11.56
CA GLN A 120 -6.95 -8.38 11.91
C GLN A 120 -7.80 -7.53 12.84
N ARG A 121 -7.19 -7.04 13.93
CA ARG A 121 -7.87 -6.17 14.90
C ARG A 121 -8.36 -4.88 14.25
N TRP A 122 -7.57 -4.25 13.39
CA TRP A 122 -7.98 -3.03 12.69
C TRP A 122 -9.17 -3.26 11.77
N PHE A 123 -9.14 -4.32 10.95
CA PHE A 123 -10.28 -4.65 10.09
C PHE A 123 -11.55 -4.93 10.91
N GLN A 124 -11.46 -5.72 11.99
CA GLN A 124 -12.59 -5.96 12.90
C GLN A 124 -13.15 -4.67 13.52
N LEU A 125 -12.29 -3.71 13.86
CA LEU A 125 -12.73 -2.42 14.39
C LEU A 125 -13.48 -1.58 13.37
N MET A 126 -13.26 -1.79 12.07
CA MET A 126 -13.91 -1.03 11.00
C MET A 126 -15.30 -1.56 10.63
N ASP A 127 -15.67 -2.78 11.05
CA ASP A 127 -16.95 -3.40 10.71
C ASP A 127 -18.15 -2.56 11.16
N ASN A 128 -18.04 -1.84 12.29
CA ASN A 128 -19.12 -1.02 12.86
C ASN A 128 -18.90 0.49 12.72
N ARG A 129 -18.00 0.94 11.83
CA ARG A 129 -17.67 2.36 11.65
C ARG A 129 -18.43 3.01 10.50
N SER A 130 -18.50 4.34 10.52
CA SER A 130 -19.06 5.10 9.40
C SER A 130 -18.22 4.93 8.14
N ASP A 131 -18.86 5.12 6.98
CA ASP A 131 -18.19 5.04 5.68
C ASP A 131 -17.04 6.03 5.52
N LEU A 132 -17.15 7.21 6.13
CA LEU A 132 -16.09 8.20 6.12
C LEU A 132 -14.82 7.64 6.78
N VAL A 133 -14.94 7.07 7.98
CA VAL A 133 -13.82 6.48 8.72
C VAL A 133 -13.24 5.30 7.96
N ARG A 134 -14.09 4.42 7.40
CA ARG A 134 -13.65 3.29 6.57
C ARG A 134 -12.86 3.76 5.34
N LEU A 135 -13.34 4.80 4.65
CA LEU A 135 -12.66 5.36 3.48
C LEU A 135 -11.26 5.87 3.83
N TYR A 136 -11.13 6.62 4.93
CA TYR A 136 -9.83 7.11 5.38
C TYR A 136 -8.90 5.97 5.78
N PHE A 137 -9.42 4.98 6.52
CA PHE A 137 -8.65 3.78 6.86
C PHE A 137 -8.12 3.09 5.60
N ILE A 138 -8.97 2.83 4.60
CA ILE A 138 -8.58 2.20 3.33
C ILE A 138 -7.54 3.04 2.58
N LYS A 139 -7.68 4.37 2.56
CA LYS A 139 -6.66 5.25 1.95
C LYS A 139 -5.32 5.13 2.66
N CYS A 140 -5.31 5.06 3.98
CA CYS A 140 -4.10 4.86 4.78
C CYS A 140 -3.44 3.51 4.49
N LEU A 141 -4.24 2.49 4.14
CA LEU A 141 -3.72 1.17 3.80
C LEU A 141 -2.87 1.16 2.51
N ARG A 142 -2.95 2.17 1.64
CA ARG A 142 -2.20 2.22 0.36
C ARG A 142 -0.69 2.17 0.50
N SER A 143 -0.17 2.48 1.69
CA SER A 143 1.26 2.39 1.95
C SER A 143 1.74 0.93 2.10
N TYR A 144 0.84 -0.01 2.37
CA TYR A 144 1.17 -1.39 2.68
C TYR A 144 0.94 -2.29 1.46
N ASP A 145 2.02 -2.81 0.87
CA ASP A 145 1.96 -3.66 -0.32
C ASP A 145 1.75 -5.13 0.08
N ARG A 146 2.85 -5.91 0.15
CA ARG A 146 2.82 -7.36 0.42
C ARG A 146 2.26 -7.70 1.80
N GLU A 147 2.31 -6.77 2.75
CA GLU A 147 1.77 -6.94 4.09
C GLU A 147 0.23 -7.09 4.09
N LEU A 148 -0.47 -6.55 3.09
CA LEU A 148 -1.92 -6.67 2.95
C LEU A 148 -2.36 -7.94 2.21
N GLU A 149 -1.46 -8.65 1.54
CA GLU A 149 -1.78 -9.86 0.77
C GLU A 149 -2.64 -10.88 1.55
N PRO A 150 -2.36 -11.18 2.84
CA PRO A 150 -3.21 -12.10 3.63
C PRO A 150 -4.62 -11.58 3.89
N PHE A 151 -4.87 -10.28 3.69
CA PHE A 151 -6.10 -9.57 4.03
C PHE A 151 -6.91 -9.16 2.80
N TRP A 152 -6.55 -9.65 1.61
CA TRP A 152 -7.25 -9.37 0.35
C TRP A 152 -8.78 -9.52 0.46
N ALA A 153 -9.26 -10.50 1.23
CA ALA A 153 -10.69 -10.78 1.39
C ALA A 153 -11.45 -9.64 2.11
N TYR A 154 -10.84 -8.98 3.09
CA TYR A 154 -11.43 -7.80 3.73
C TYR A 154 -11.53 -6.64 2.73
N ILE A 155 -10.46 -6.45 1.96
CA ILE A 155 -10.38 -5.38 0.94
C ILE A 155 -11.40 -5.64 -0.18
N ASP A 156 -11.56 -6.90 -0.60
CA ASP A 156 -12.59 -7.33 -1.54
C ASP A 156 -14.01 -7.08 -1.02
N GLY A 157 -14.23 -7.26 0.28
CA GLY A 157 -15.48 -6.86 0.95
C GLY A 157 -15.77 -5.36 0.77
N TYR A 158 -14.77 -4.50 0.99
CA TYR A 158 -14.91 -3.06 0.75
C TYR A 158 -15.13 -2.71 -0.72
N ALA A 159 -14.52 -3.45 -1.65
CA ALA A 159 -14.73 -3.28 -3.09
C ALA A 159 -16.16 -3.65 -3.54
N ARG A 160 -16.97 -4.25 -2.65
CA ARG A 160 -18.40 -4.55 -2.84
C ARG A 160 -19.33 -3.61 -2.07
N SER A 161 -18.79 -2.55 -1.45
CA SER A 161 -19.58 -1.53 -0.74
C SER A 161 -20.53 -0.79 -1.70
N TYR A 162 -21.62 -0.25 -1.14
CA TYR A 162 -22.51 0.67 -1.86
C TYR A 162 -21.90 2.06 -2.05
N ASN A 163 -20.87 2.41 -1.25
CA ASN A 163 -20.20 3.69 -1.33
C ASN A 163 -19.13 3.68 -2.44
N PRO A 164 -19.29 4.48 -3.52
CA PRO A 164 -18.39 4.43 -4.67
C PRO A 164 -16.96 4.86 -4.33
N ASP A 165 -16.75 5.72 -3.33
CA ASP A 165 -15.41 6.16 -2.95
C ASP A 165 -14.65 5.08 -2.19
N ILE A 166 -15.36 4.31 -1.35
CA ILE A 166 -14.81 3.11 -0.70
C ILE A 166 -14.43 2.08 -1.77
N VAL A 167 -15.30 1.84 -2.75
CA VAL A 167 -15.03 0.90 -3.85
C VAL A 167 -13.79 1.32 -4.63
N LYS A 168 -13.69 2.59 -5.04
CA LYS A 168 -12.51 3.12 -5.75
C LYS A 168 -11.23 2.94 -4.94
N ALA A 169 -11.26 3.24 -3.63
CA ALA A 169 -10.11 3.10 -2.77
C ALA A 169 -9.68 1.63 -2.60
N ALA A 170 -10.64 0.72 -2.44
CA ALA A 170 -10.40 -0.71 -2.30
C ALA A 170 -9.87 -1.36 -3.59
N LEU A 171 -10.37 -0.95 -4.77
CA LEU A 171 -9.86 -1.41 -6.05
C LEU A 171 -8.37 -1.09 -6.23
N VAL A 172 -7.93 0.10 -5.81
CA VAL A 172 -6.52 0.48 -5.84
C VAL A 172 -5.68 -0.46 -4.97
N LEU A 173 -6.13 -0.78 -3.76
CA LEU A 173 -5.43 -1.72 -2.88
C LEU A 173 -5.37 -3.13 -3.48
N LEU A 174 -6.47 -3.65 -4.02
CA LEU A 174 -6.50 -4.96 -4.67
C LEU A 174 -5.52 -5.03 -5.83
N ALA A 175 -5.42 -3.96 -6.62
CA ALA A 175 -4.50 -3.88 -7.76
C ALA A 175 -3.02 -3.79 -7.37
N GLN A 176 -2.70 -3.33 -6.16
CA GLN A 176 -1.32 -3.35 -5.63
C GLN A 176 -0.83 -4.77 -5.28
N MET A 177 -1.75 -5.72 -5.14
CA MET A 177 -1.50 -7.09 -4.71
C MET A 177 -1.78 -8.08 -5.85
N PRO A 178 -0.76 -8.78 -6.41
CA PRO A 178 -0.99 -9.80 -7.43
C PRO A 178 -2.03 -10.86 -7.02
N THR A 179 -2.00 -11.33 -5.77
CA THR A 179 -3.00 -12.32 -5.31
C THR A 179 -4.36 -11.69 -5.04
N GLY A 180 -4.39 -10.40 -4.71
CA GLY A 180 -5.61 -9.60 -4.60
C GLY A 180 -6.39 -9.59 -5.92
N VAL A 181 -5.75 -9.24 -7.03
CA VAL A 181 -6.39 -9.25 -8.35
C VAL A 181 -6.88 -10.64 -8.73
N GLN A 182 -6.06 -11.67 -8.51
CA GLN A 182 -6.41 -13.04 -8.88
C GLN A 182 -7.61 -13.56 -8.10
N LYS A 183 -7.66 -13.33 -6.79
CA LYS A 183 -8.72 -13.85 -5.92
C LYS A 183 -10.00 -13.00 -5.96
N SER A 184 -9.87 -11.71 -6.27
CA SER A 184 -10.98 -10.77 -6.46
C SER A 184 -11.42 -10.63 -7.92
N ILE A 185 -11.10 -11.60 -8.78
CA ILE A 185 -11.39 -11.55 -10.22
C ILE A 185 -12.87 -11.30 -10.53
N VAL A 186 -13.78 -11.86 -9.73
CA VAL A 186 -15.23 -11.69 -9.90
C VAL A 186 -15.64 -10.25 -9.60
N THR A 187 -15.16 -9.68 -8.49
CA THR A 187 -15.44 -8.30 -8.09
C THR A 187 -14.85 -7.31 -9.09
N ILE A 188 -13.57 -7.44 -9.44
CA ILE A 188 -12.88 -6.56 -10.39
C ILE A 188 -13.50 -6.69 -11.78
N GLY A 189 -13.75 -7.92 -12.24
CA GLY A 189 -14.41 -8.19 -13.52
C GLY A 189 -15.83 -7.62 -13.59
N GLY A 190 -16.57 -7.64 -12.48
CA GLY A 190 -17.87 -6.99 -12.37
C GLY A 190 -17.79 -5.47 -12.57
N HIS A 191 -16.81 -4.82 -11.94
CA HIS A 191 -16.59 -3.38 -12.09
C HIS A 191 -16.09 -3.00 -13.49
N LEU A 192 -15.25 -3.82 -14.12
CA LEU A 192 -14.80 -3.62 -15.51
C LEU A 192 -15.95 -3.74 -16.53
N LYS A 193 -16.96 -4.58 -16.24
CA LYS A 193 -18.15 -4.71 -17.08
C LYS A 193 -19.12 -3.53 -16.92
N ASN A 194 -19.12 -2.85 -15.77
CA ASN A 194 -20.01 -1.74 -15.48
C ASN A 194 -19.47 -0.43 -16.09
N PRO A 195 -20.13 0.20 -17.08
CA PRO A 195 -19.63 1.42 -17.72
C PRO A 195 -19.39 2.58 -16.76
N LYS A 196 -20.13 2.67 -15.65
CA LYS A 196 -19.96 3.74 -14.65
C LYS A 196 -18.72 3.57 -13.77
N MET A 197 -18.19 2.35 -13.67
CA MET A 197 -17.05 1.99 -12.81
C MET A 197 -15.83 1.49 -13.59
N ARG A 198 -15.99 1.15 -14.88
CA ARG A 198 -14.97 0.59 -15.76
C ARG A 198 -13.70 1.42 -15.75
N PHE A 199 -13.80 2.72 -16.05
CA PHE A 199 -12.67 3.65 -16.02
C PHE A 199 -11.92 3.61 -14.68
N HIS A 200 -12.63 3.66 -13.55
CA HIS A 200 -12.02 3.64 -12.22
C HIS A 200 -11.31 2.31 -11.91
N ALA A 201 -11.89 1.18 -12.34
CA ALA A 201 -11.26 -0.13 -12.20
C ALA A 201 -9.99 -0.23 -13.07
N LEU A 202 -10.01 0.30 -14.30
CA LEU A 202 -8.83 0.35 -15.18
C LEU A 202 -7.73 1.25 -14.59
N VAL A 203 -8.08 2.43 -14.07
CA VAL A 203 -7.12 3.32 -13.39
C VAL A 203 -6.49 2.63 -12.18
N ALA A 204 -7.28 1.92 -11.37
CA ALA A 204 -6.75 1.17 -10.24
C ALA A 204 -5.74 0.10 -10.69
N MET A 205 -6.05 -0.62 -11.77
CA MET A 205 -5.21 -1.69 -12.31
C MET A 205 -3.96 -1.22 -13.06
N GLN A 206 -3.83 0.08 -13.38
CA GLN A 206 -2.75 0.58 -14.26
C GLN A 206 -1.33 0.19 -13.79
N ASN A 207 -1.12 0.12 -12.47
CA ASN A 207 0.18 -0.20 -11.86
C ASN A 207 0.28 -1.66 -11.40
N ALA A 208 -0.73 -2.49 -11.68
CA ALA A 208 -0.70 -3.90 -11.32
C ALA A 208 0.37 -4.63 -12.14
N THR A 209 1.22 -5.38 -11.46
CA THR A 209 2.31 -6.17 -12.05
C THR A 209 2.16 -7.65 -11.67
N GLU A 210 2.94 -8.52 -12.31
CA GLU A 210 2.98 -9.97 -12.02
C GLU A 210 1.64 -10.69 -12.28
N LEU A 211 0.76 -10.11 -13.11
CA LEU A 211 -0.49 -10.73 -13.55
C LEU A 211 -0.24 -11.65 -14.76
N SER A 212 -0.85 -12.84 -14.75
CA SER A 212 -0.70 -13.80 -15.84
C SER A 212 -1.46 -13.37 -17.11
N THR A 213 -0.91 -13.69 -18.28
CA THR A 213 -1.58 -13.42 -19.57
C THR A 213 -3.00 -13.97 -19.66
N PRO A 214 -3.32 -15.19 -19.17
CA PRO A 214 -4.70 -15.69 -19.16
C PRO A 214 -5.64 -14.84 -18.30
N LEU A 215 -5.18 -14.40 -17.12
CA LEU A 215 -5.96 -13.54 -16.23
C LEU A 215 -6.30 -12.21 -16.89
N LEU A 216 -5.28 -11.56 -17.45
CA LEU A 216 -5.43 -10.30 -18.18
C LEU A 216 -6.34 -10.44 -19.41
N SER A 217 -6.19 -11.53 -20.16
CA SER A 217 -7.04 -11.83 -21.31
C SER A 217 -8.51 -11.98 -20.89
N ASN A 218 -8.78 -12.71 -19.81
CA ASN A 218 -10.14 -12.90 -19.30
C ASN A 218 -10.79 -11.59 -18.85
N LEU A 219 -10.02 -10.69 -18.24
CA LEU A 219 -10.52 -9.40 -17.74
C LEU A 219 -10.71 -8.36 -18.87
N LEU A 220 -9.74 -8.27 -19.80
CA LEU A 220 -9.65 -7.14 -20.73
C LEU A 220 -10.16 -7.47 -22.15
N ASN A 221 -10.14 -8.73 -22.60
CA ASN A 221 -10.60 -9.07 -23.96
C ASN A 221 -12.07 -8.72 -24.23
N PRO A 222 -13.02 -8.86 -23.28
CA PRO A 222 -14.39 -8.41 -23.51
C PRO A 222 -14.46 -6.91 -23.86
N ILE A 223 -13.70 -6.09 -23.13
CA ILE A 223 -13.64 -4.64 -23.33
C ILE A 223 -12.92 -4.30 -24.66
N ILE A 224 -11.79 -4.96 -24.94
CA ILE A 224 -11.05 -4.77 -26.21
C ILE A 224 -11.92 -5.14 -27.41
N THR A 225 -12.71 -6.21 -27.30
CA THR A 225 -13.62 -6.65 -28.37
C THR A 225 -14.73 -5.64 -28.60
N GLU A 226 -15.34 -5.13 -27.52
CA GLU A 226 -16.32 -4.05 -27.57
C GLU A 226 -15.75 -2.82 -28.30
N TYR A 227 -14.55 -2.38 -27.94
CA TYR A 227 -13.93 -1.24 -28.61
C TYR A 227 -13.62 -1.50 -30.07
N ARG A 228 -13.06 -2.66 -30.44
CA ARG A 228 -12.81 -3.01 -31.85
C ARG A 228 -14.09 -2.95 -32.70
N GLN A 229 -15.22 -3.37 -32.14
CA GLN A 229 -16.51 -3.24 -32.82
C GLN A 229 -16.95 -1.78 -32.98
N LEU A 230 -16.72 -0.94 -31.98
CA LEU A 230 -17.06 0.49 -32.01
C LEU A 230 -16.19 1.28 -33.01
N VAL A 231 -14.89 0.97 -33.10
CA VAL A 231 -13.98 1.54 -34.11
C VAL A 231 -14.53 1.30 -35.51
N ASN A 232 -14.95 0.06 -35.78
CA ASN A 232 -15.41 -0.36 -37.11
C ASN A 232 -16.81 0.16 -37.47
N ARG A 233 -17.61 0.63 -36.48
CA ARG A 233 -19.03 0.96 -36.70
C ARG A 233 -19.41 2.42 -36.48
N GLN A 234 -18.71 3.20 -35.64
CA GLN A 234 -19.26 4.49 -35.18
C GLN A 234 -18.29 5.68 -35.06
N GLY A 235 -16.98 5.57 -35.31
CA GLY A 235 -16.08 6.74 -35.22
C GLY A 235 -16.00 7.41 -33.83
N ARG A 236 -16.72 6.90 -32.82
CA ARG A 236 -16.77 7.35 -31.41
C ARG A 236 -15.57 6.90 -30.58
N MET A 237 -14.43 6.70 -31.23
CA MET A 237 -13.22 6.18 -30.58
C MET A 237 -12.61 7.20 -29.61
N ASN A 238 -12.86 8.50 -29.84
CA ASN A 238 -12.35 9.57 -28.99
C ASN A 238 -12.86 9.48 -27.55
N ASP A 239 -14.11 9.06 -27.34
CA ASP A 239 -14.72 9.00 -26.00
C ASP A 239 -14.19 7.82 -25.15
N LEU A 240 -13.62 6.80 -25.79
CA LEU A 240 -13.16 5.56 -25.14
C LEU A 240 -11.63 5.39 -25.21
N TRP A 241 -10.94 6.41 -25.73
CA TRP A 241 -9.51 6.39 -25.95
C TRP A 241 -8.70 6.30 -24.65
N GLU A 242 -9.18 6.93 -23.59
CA GLU A 242 -8.50 6.89 -22.28
C GLU A 242 -8.56 5.51 -21.65
N GLU A 243 -9.72 4.85 -21.68
CA GLU A 243 -9.86 3.46 -21.22
C GLU A 243 -8.95 2.52 -22.01
N TYR A 244 -8.86 2.74 -23.33
CA TYR A 244 -7.99 1.97 -24.19
C TYR A 244 -6.49 2.14 -23.86
N ARG A 245 -6.05 3.38 -23.60
CA ARG A 245 -4.67 3.65 -23.16
C ARG A 245 -4.36 2.96 -21.84
N LEU A 246 -5.29 2.96 -20.89
CA LEU A 246 -5.11 2.25 -19.61
C LEU A 246 -4.94 0.74 -19.84
N ILE A 247 -5.74 0.13 -20.72
CA ILE A 247 -5.60 -1.29 -21.07
C ILE A 247 -4.21 -1.59 -21.65
N GLN A 248 -3.71 -0.73 -22.55
CA GLN A 248 -2.38 -0.89 -23.13
C GLN A 248 -1.28 -0.81 -22.06
N VAL A 249 -1.39 0.14 -21.11
CA VAL A 249 -0.46 0.28 -19.99
C VAL A 249 -0.48 -0.97 -19.10
N ILE A 250 -1.67 -1.47 -18.74
CA ILE A 250 -1.82 -2.68 -17.91
C ILE A 250 -1.14 -3.88 -18.58
N LEU A 251 -1.39 -4.10 -19.87
CA LEU A 251 -0.82 -5.22 -20.62
C LEU A 251 0.71 -5.10 -20.75
N LYS A 252 1.20 -3.89 -21.04
CA LYS A 252 2.64 -3.59 -21.12
C LYS A 252 3.35 -3.84 -19.79
N ASN A 253 2.78 -3.39 -18.68
CA ASN A 253 3.36 -3.56 -17.34
C ASN A 253 3.46 -5.04 -16.93
N ASN A 254 2.69 -5.92 -17.57
CA ASN A 254 2.69 -7.37 -17.33
C ASN A 254 3.35 -8.16 -18.46
N GLY A 255 4.14 -7.51 -19.33
CA GLY A 255 4.91 -8.19 -20.37
C GLY A 255 4.08 -8.76 -21.52
N VAL A 256 2.80 -8.43 -21.61
CA VAL A 256 1.93 -8.87 -22.70
C VAL A 256 2.08 -7.90 -23.87
N ARG A 257 2.74 -8.35 -24.94
CA ARG A 257 2.78 -7.61 -26.21
C ARG A 257 1.45 -7.76 -26.92
N LEU A 258 0.74 -6.65 -27.07
CA LEU A 258 -0.41 -6.57 -27.95
C LEU A 258 0.09 -6.50 -29.41
N SER A 259 -0.28 -7.48 -30.24
CA SER A 259 -0.33 -7.31 -31.69
C SER A 259 -1.60 -6.55 -32.06
N ILE A 260 -1.66 -5.30 -31.63
CA ILE A 260 -2.72 -4.38 -32.04
C ILE A 260 -2.06 -3.40 -33.01
N PRO A 261 -2.70 -3.09 -34.14
CA PRO A 261 -2.16 -2.06 -35.02
C PRO A 261 -1.92 -0.80 -34.20
N ASP A 262 -0.74 -0.22 -34.33
CA ASP A 262 -0.62 1.22 -34.16
C ASP A 262 -1.67 1.81 -35.09
N ILE A 263 -2.80 2.23 -34.53
CA ILE A 263 -3.68 3.15 -35.22
C ILE A 263 -2.90 4.46 -35.14
N GLY A 264 -1.88 4.54 -36.01
CA GLY A 264 -1.12 5.75 -36.23
C GLY A 264 -2.15 6.84 -36.42
N LEU A 265 -2.04 7.90 -35.61
CA LEU A 265 -2.71 9.15 -35.89
C LEU A 265 -2.35 9.47 -37.34
N GLY A 266 -3.24 9.13 -38.26
CA GLY A 266 -3.28 9.73 -39.57
C GLY A 266 -3.29 11.21 -39.29
N ARG A 267 -2.20 11.85 -39.71
CA ARG A 267 -1.97 13.29 -39.60
C ARG A 267 -3.30 14.02 -39.79
N PHE A 268 -3.79 14.63 -38.72
CA PHE A 268 -4.61 15.83 -38.83
C PHE A 268 -3.65 17.01 -38.85
#